data_AF-A0A9P0NZG4-F1
#
_entry.id   AF-A0A9P0NZG4-F1
#
_cell.length_a   1.000
_cell.length_b   1.000
_cell.length_c   1.000
_cell.angle_alpha   90.00
_cell.angle_beta   90.00
_cell.angle_gamma   90.00
#
_symmetry.space_group_name_H-M   'P 1'
#
loop_
_entity.id
_entity.type
_entity.pdbx_description
1 polymer ?
#
loop_
_entity_poly.entity_id
_entity_poly.type
_entity_poly.pdbx_seq_one_letter_code
_entity_poly.pdbx_strand_id
1 'polypeptide(L)'
;MARDKDVLPKSQEELNEILSRAVVKVVIPQDRNLIMLVHRMVEFVVREGPMFEAMIMNRELNNPQFRFLFENQSPAHIYYRWKVYSILHGDSQKEWNTKEFRMFKNGSVWKPPIMNCYTNGMPDELIKDDDMKDSSKGTLSHS
;
A
#
# COMPACT_ATOMS: atom_id res chain seq x y z
N MET A 1 12.41 31.67 15.89
CA MET A 1 11.61 30.89 16.86
C MET A 1 10.41 30.31 16.14
N ALA A 2 10.51 29.08 15.62
CA ALA A 2 9.35 28.40 15.05
C ALA A 2 8.61 27.69 16.18
N ARG A 3 7.43 28.21 16.56
CA ARG A 3 6.49 27.48 17.42
C ARG A 3 5.41 26.90 16.52
N ASP A 4 5.74 25.87 15.76
CA ASP A 4 4.73 24.95 15.23
C ASP A 4 4.52 23.88 16.29
N LYS A 5 3.68 24.20 17.28
CA LYS A 5 3.15 23.23 18.23
C LYS A 5 1.63 23.35 18.19
N ASP A 6 1.02 22.40 17.52
CA ASP A 6 -0.33 21.89 17.80
C ASP A 6 -1.37 22.98 18.07
N VAL A 7 -1.65 23.83 17.08
CA VAL A 7 -2.86 24.65 17.10
C VAL A 7 -4.02 23.71 16.83
N LEU A 8 -4.75 23.35 17.89
CA LEU A 8 -6.03 22.66 17.76
C LEU A 8 -6.94 23.52 16.86
N PRO A 9 -7.60 22.92 15.85
CA PRO A 9 -8.47 23.67 14.94
C PRO A 9 -9.56 24.36 15.76
N LYS A 10 -9.70 25.67 15.54
CA LYS A 10 -10.58 26.54 16.32
C LYS A 10 -12.03 26.49 15.81
N SER A 11 -12.25 25.95 14.61
CA SER A 11 -13.57 25.72 14.04
C SER A 11 -13.62 24.45 13.19
N GLN A 12 -14.84 23.96 12.93
CA GLN A 12 -15.08 22.85 12.01
C GLN A 12 -14.63 23.19 10.58
N GLU A 13 -14.75 24.44 10.17
CA GLU A 13 -14.33 24.91 8.84
C GLU A 13 -12.81 24.86 8.69
N GLU A 14 -12.07 25.30 9.70
CA GLU A 14 -10.61 25.22 9.73
C GLU A 14 -10.14 23.75 9.72
N LEU A 15 -10.81 22.87 10.48
CA LEU A 15 -10.55 21.44 10.43
C LEU A 15 -10.78 20.86 9.02
N ASN A 16 -11.90 21.22 8.38
CA ASN A 16 -12.22 20.76 7.03
C ASN A 16 -11.18 21.27 6.02
N GLU A 17 -10.71 22.52 6.15
CA GLU A 17 -9.66 23.07 5.30
C GLU A 17 -8.34 22.30 5.48
N ILE A 18 -7.91 22.08 6.72
CA ILE A 18 -6.71 21.31 7.06
C ILE A 18 -6.80 19.90 6.47
N LEU A 19 -7.92 19.21 6.69
CA LEU A 19 -8.15 17.86 6.17
C LEU A 19 -8.12 17.81 4.65
N SER A 20 -8.69 18.82 3.97
CA SER A 20 -8.72 18.89 2.50
C SER A 20 -7.33 19.09 1.89
N ARG A 21 -6.40 19.70 2.61
CA ARG A 21 -5.02 19.95 2.18
C ARG A 21 -4.06 18.86 2.65
N ALA A 22 -4.43 18.08 3.66
CA ALA A 22 -3.64 16.97 4.17
C ALA A 22 -3.46 15.86 3.12
N VAL A 23 -2.28 15.21 3.18
CA VAL A 23 -1.88 14.14 2.26
C VAL A 23 -1.61 12.87 3.06
N VAL A 24 -2.30 11.79 2.71
CA VAL A 24 -2.08 10.44 3.24
C VAL A 24 -1.23 9.67 2.24
N LYS A 25 0.02 9.40 2.58
CA LYS A 25 0.92 8.56 1.79
C LYS A 25 0.75 7.10 2.20
N VAL A 26 0.35 6.25 1.26
CA VAL A 26 0.20 4.83 1.52
C VAL A 26 1.53 4.13 1.30
N VAL A 27 1.97 3.35 2.28
CA VAL A 27 3.23 2.60 2.25
C VAL A 27 2.91 1.13 2.40
N ILE A 28 3.52 0.28 1.58
CA ILE A 28 3.39 -1.18 1.71
C ILE A 28 4.17 -1.61 2.97
N PRO A 29 3.54 -2.32 3.92
CA PRO A 29 4.24 -2.85 5.09
C PRO A 29 5.41 -3.76 4.67
N GLN A 30 6.47 -3.81 5.49
CA GLN A 30 7.65 -4.64 5.18
C GLN A 30 7.46 -6.12 5.56
N ASP A 31 6.61 -6.40 6.54
CA ASP A 31 6.33 -7.76 7.00
C ASP A 31 5.38 -8.49 6.03
N ARG A 32 5.89 -9.55 5.38
CA ARG A 32 5.12 -10.38 4.45
C ARG A 32 3.94 -11.09 5.10
N ASN A 33 4.06 -11.53 6.35
CA ASN A 33 2.97 -12.21 7.05
C ASN A 33 1.82 -11.24 7.31
N LEU A 34 2.16 -10.01 7.73
CA LEU A 34 1.18 -8.93 7.88
C LEU A 34 0.51 -8.58 6.56
N ILE A 35 1.28 -8.47 5.46
CA ILE A 35 0.72 -8.20 4.12
C ILE A 35 -0.29 -9.28 3.73
N MET A 36 0.07 -10.56 3.87
CA MET A 36 -0.84 -11.67 3.53
C MET A 36 -2.10 -11.65 4.40
N LEU A 37 -1.97 -11.36 5.69
CA LEU A 37 -3.12 -11.23 6.60
C LEU A 37 -4.03 -10.08 6.18
N VAL A 38 -3.46 -8.92 5.87
CA VAL A 38 -4.20 -7.75 5.36
C VAL A 38 -4.93 -8.09 4.08
N HIS A 39 -4.29 -8.73 3.11
CA HIS A 39 -4.92 -9.12 1.84
C HIS A 39 -6.09 -10.07 2.04
N ARG A 40 -5.91 -11.07 2.91
CA ARG A 40 -6.99 -12.01 3.27
C ARG A 40 -8.15 -11.29 3.95
N MET A 41 -7.86 -10.36 4.86
CA MET A 41 -8.89 -9.53 5.49
C MET A 41 -9.65 -8.68 4.48
N VAL A 42 -8.95 -8.02 3.55
CA VAL A 42 -9.58 -7.22 2.49
C VAL A 42 -10.54 -8.06 1.67
N GLU A 43 -10.15 -9.26 1.25
CA GLU A 43 -11.00 -10.16 0.46
C GLU A 43 -12.33 -10.45 1.16
N PHE A 44 -12.28 -10.81 2.44
CA PHE A 44 -13.49 -11.09 3.21
C PHE A 44 -14.32 -9.83 3.47
N VAL A 45 -13.69 -8.69 3.79
CA VAL A 45 -14.42 -7.45 4.08
C VAL A 45 -15.10 -6.90 2.82
N VAL A 46 -14.47 -6.99 1.66
CA VAL A 46 -15.07 -6.62 0.37
C VAL A 46 -16.28 -7.50 0.05
N ARG A 47 -16.20 -8.81 0.35
CA ARG A 47 -17.24 -9.79 0.03
C ARG A 47 -18.41 -9.79 1.02
N GLU A 48 -18.12 -9.79 2.32
CA GLU A 48 -19.09 -9.92 3.41
C GLU A 48 -19.55 -8.56 3.96
N GLY A 49 -18.80 -7.49 3.67
CA GLY A 49 -19.09 -6.13 4.12
C GLY A 49 -18.52 -5.78 5.51
N PRO A 50 -18.81 -4.56 5.99
CA PRO A 50 -18.20 -4.00 7.21
C PRO A 50 -18.61 -4.72 8.51
N MET A 51 -19.71 -5.47 8.50
CA MET A 51 -20.11 -6.29 9.66
C MET A 51 -19.11 -7.41 9.94
N PHE A 52 -18.49 -7.96 8.90
CA PHE A 52 -17.42 -8.94 9.05
C PHE A 52 -16.19 -8.33 9.73
N GLU A 53 -15.79 -7.12 9.33
CA GLU A 53 -14.70 -6.38 9.97
C GLU A 53 -14.97 -6.19 11.47
N ALA A 54 -16.15 -5.68 11.82
CA ALA A 54 -16.54 -5.47 13.22
C ALA A 54 -16.52 -6.78 14.04
N MET A 55 -16.98 -7.88 13.45
CA MET A 55 -16.93 -9.20 14.07
C MET A 55 -15.49 -9.66 14.35
N ILE A 56 -14.59 -9.51 13.38
CA ILE A 56 -13.17 -9.87 13.54
C ILE A 56 -12.51 -8.96 14.58
N MET A 57 -12.77 -7.65 14.56
CA MET A 57 -12.26 -6.72 15.57
C MET A 57 -12.70 -7.12 16.99
N ASN A 58 -13.96 -7.51 17.18
CA ASN A 58 -14.42 -7.94 18.50
C ASN A 58 -13.80 -9.28 18.94
N ARG A 59 -13.64 -10.21 17.99
CA ARG A 59 -13.07 -11.54 18.26
C ARG A 59 -11.57 -11.50 18.55
N GLU A 60 -10.82 -10.69 17.82
CA GLU A 60 -9.35 -10.68 17.80
C GLU A 60 -8.74 -9.51 18.60
N LEU A 61 -9.50 -8.94 19.55
CA LEU A 61 -9.10 -7.77 20.35
C LEU A 61 -7.74 -7.93 21.04
N ASN A 62 -7.45 -9.14 21.53
CA ASN A 62 -6.20 -9.44 22.24
C ASN A 62 -5.12 -10.07 21.34
N ASN A 63 -5.38 -10.23 20.04
CA ASN A 63 -4.45 -10.86 19.11
C ASN A 63 -3.52 -9.81 18.48
N PRO A 64 -2.20 -9.87 18.74
CA PRO A 64 -1.25 -8.90 18.19
C PRO A 64 -1.16 -8.93 16.66
N GLN A 65 -1.54 -10.04 16.00
CA GLN A 65 -1.56 -10.13 14.54
C GLN A 65 -2.63 -9.21 13.91
N PHE A 66 -3.76 -9.02 14.59
CA PHE A 66 -4.86 -8.16 14.15
C PHE A 66 -4.78 -6.73 14.68
N ARG A 67 -3.68 -6.38 15.35
CA ARG A 67 -3.46 -5.06 15.94
C ARG A 67 -3.63 -3.91 14.95
N PHE A 68 -3.30 -4.15 13.67
CA PHE A 68 -3.48 -3.17 12.60
C PHE A 68 -4.95 -2.74 12.39
N LEU A 69 -5.95 -3.53 12.82
CA LEU A 69 -7.35 -3.13 12.73
C LEU A 69 -7.71 -2.02 13.73
N PHE A 70 -6.94 -1.87 14.82
CA PHE A 70 -7.23 -0.92 15.90
C PHE A 70 -6.35 0.34 15.81
N GLU A 71 -5.14 0.23 15.25
CA GLU A 71 -4.19 1.33 15.15
C GLU A 71 -4.42 2.17 13.89
N ASN A 72 -5.44 3.03 13.92
CA ASN A 72 -5.91 3.83 12.77
C ASN A 72 -4.82 4.69 12.08
N GLN A 73 -3.78 5.08 12.83
CA GLN A 73 -2.67 5.91 12.34
C GLN A 73 -1.47 5.09 11.87
N SER A 74 -1.49 3.77 12.08
CA SER A 74 -0.39 2.90 11.67
C SER A 74 -0.31 2.79 10.14
N PRO A 75 0.90 2.67 9.56
CA PRO A 75 1.07 2.42 8.13
C PRO A 75 0.31 1.18 7.66
N ALA A 76 0.21 0.15 8.51
CA ALA A 76 -0.51 -1.08 8.22
C ALA A 76 -2.01 -0.85 8.08
N HIS A 77 -2.62 -0.07 8.98
CA HIS A 77 -4.05 0.27 8.88
C HIS A 77 -4.34 1.15 7.66
N ILE A 78 -3.48 2.14 7.39
CA ILE A 78 -3.59 3.01 6.20
C ILE A 78 -3.53 2.17 4.92
N TYR A 79 -2.59 1.22 4.85
CA TYR A 79 -2.47 0.29 3.73
C TYR A 79 -3.72 -0.59 3.59
N TYR A 80 -4.22 -1.17 4.68
CA TYR A 80 -5.45 -1.97 4.69
C TYR A 80 -6.65 -1.18 4.15
N ARG A 81 -6.89 0.02 4.67
CA ARG A 81 -7.99 0.89 4.22
C ARG A 81 -7.90 1.28 2.76
N TRP A 82 -6.70 1.65 2.32
CA TRP A 82 -6.46 1.93 0.91
C TRP A 82 -6.71 0.70 0.05
N LYS A 83 -6.30 -0.50 0.49
CA LYS A 83 -6.47 -1.72 -0.29
C LYS A 83 -7.94 -2.14 -0.40
N VAL A 84 -8.74 -2.01 0.67
CA VAL A 84 -10.20 -2.18 0.60
C VAL A 84 -10.80 -1.25 -0.45
N TYR A 85 -10.46 0.05 -0.41
CA TYR A 85 -10.95 1.03 -1.38
C TYR A 85 -10.55 0.67 -2.82
N SER A 86 -9.28 0.33 -3.04
CA SER A 86 -8.70 -0.03 -4.34
C SER A 86 -9.44 -1.21 -4.97
N ILE A 87 -9.65 -2.30 -4.23
CA ILE A 87 -10.40 -3.47 -4.73
C ILE A 87 -11.87 -3.12 -5.01
N LEU A 88 -12.53 -2.33 -4.14
CA LEU A 88 -13.90 -1.88 -4.37
C LEU A 88 -14.06 -1.01 -5.63
N HIS A 89 -12.98 -0.35 -6.08
CA HIS A 89 -12.97 0.49 -7.28
C HIS A 89 -12.45 -0.25 -8.53
N GLY A 90 -12.30 -1.58 -8.45
CA GLY A 90 -12.00 -2.44 -9.60
C GLY A 90 -10.50 -2.70 -9.82
N ASP A 91 -9.62 -2.25 -8.93
CA ASP A 91 -8.22 -2.65 -8.98
C ASP A 91 -8.06 -4.13 -8.57
N SER A 92 -6.92 -4.74 -8.92
CA SER A 92 -6.58 -6.10 -8.52
C SER A 92 -5.63 -6.14 -7.32
N GLN A 93 -5.32 -7.35 -6.85
CA GLN A 93 -4.35 -7.52 -5.75
C GLN A 93 -2.96 -7.05 -6.15
N LYS A 94 -2.56 -7.28 -7.41
CA LYS A 94 -1.21 -7.02 -7.92
C LYS A 94 -1.09 -5.71 -8.68
N GLU A 95 -2.17 -5.23 -9.30
CA GLU A 95 -2.17 -4.03 -10.15
C GLU A 95 -3.22 -3.04 -9.64
N TRP A 96 -2.83 -1.78 -9.51
CA TRP A 96 -3.71 -0.71 -9.02
C TRP A 96 -3.34 0.63 -9.64
N ASN A 97 -4.29 1.56 -9.62
CA ASN A 97 -4.05 2.94 -10.06
C ASN A 97 -3.16 3.69 -9.06
N THR A 98 -2.10 4.35 -9.56
CA THR A 98 -1.17 5.14 -8.75
C THR A 98 -1.49 6.63 -8.70
N LYS A 99 -2.53 7.08 -9.42
CA LYS A 99 -2.99 8.47 -9.40
C LYS A 99 -3.52 8.83 -8.01
N GLU A 100 -3.26 10.07 -7.60
CA GLU A 100 -3.77 10.62 -6.36
C GLU A 100 -5.30 10.74 -6.42
N PHE A 101 -5.96 10.44 -5.30
CA PHE A 101 -7.42 10.45 -5.23
C PHE A 101 -7.89 10.92 -3.84
N ARG A 102 -9.20 11.15 -3.68
CA ARG A 102 -9.82 11.45 -2.38
C ARG A 102 -10.82 10.35 -2.03
N MET A 103 -10.62 9.71 -0.88
CA MET A 103 -11.51 8.65 -0.40
C MET A 103 -12.88 9.20 0.03
N PHE A 104 -12.92 10.44 0.53
CA PHE A 104 -14.14 11.13 0.95
C PHE A 104 -14.20 12.54 0.38
N LYS A 105 -15.41 13.06 0.15
CA LYS A 105 -15.62 14.45 -0.27
C LYS A 105 -15.02 15.39 0.79
N ASN A 106 -14.19 16.33 0.34
CA ASN A 106 -13.42 17.26 1.19
C ASN A 106 -12.46 16.59 2.20
N GLY A 107 -12.24 15.27 2.10
CA GLY A 107 -11.23 14.57 2.90
C GLY A 107 -9.84 14.71 2.31
N SER A 108 -8.85 14.12 2.97
CA SER A 108 -7.43 14.17 2.56
C SER A 108 -7.15 13.55 1.18
N VAL A 109 -6.05 13.99 0.56
CA VAL A 109 -5.54 13.40 -0.68
C VAL A 109 -4.77 12.13 -0.37
N TRP A 110 -5.15 11.02 -0.97
CA TRP A 110 -4.49 9.73 -0.82
C TRP A 110 -3.52 9.51 -1.99
N LYS A 111 -2.26 9.21 -1.66
CA LYS A 111 -1.24 8.80 -2.63
C LYS A 111 -1.03 7.29 -2.52
N PRO A 112 -1.49 6.50 -3.50
CA PRO A 112 -1.27 5.05 -3.53
C PRO A 112 0.24 4.70 -3.46
N PRO A 113 0.59 3.48 -3.01
CA PRO A 113 1.96 3.03 -3.07
C PRO A 113 2.40 2.90 -4.53
N ILE A 114 3.63 3.30 -4.83
CA ILE A 114 4.22 3.05 -6.15
C ILE A 114 4.39 1.53 -6.34
N MET A 115 3.98 1.04 -7.50
CA MET A 115 4.24 -0.33 -7.89
C MET A 115 5.75 -0.43 -8.21
N ASN A 116 6.46 -1.36 -7.58
CA ASN A 116 7.91 -1.51 -7.80
C ASN A 116 8.16 -1.90 -9.26
N CYS A 117 8.63 -0.94 -10.07
CA CYS A 117 9.15 -1.23 -11.41
C CYS A 117 10.42 -2.12 -11.35
N TYR A 118 11.12 -2.16 -10.22
CA TYR A 118 12.35 -2.95 -10.04
C TYR A 118 12.13 -4.48 -10.01
N THR A 119 10.89 -4.95 -9.88
CA THR A 119 10.56 -6.37 -10.08
C THR A 119 10.25 -6.71 -11.54
N ASN A 120 10.12 -5.72 -12.42
CA ASN A 120 9.89 -5.93 -13.85
C ASN A 120 11.20 -6.23 -14.62
N GLY A 121 12.28 -6.58 -13.90
CA GLY A 121 13.60 -6.71 -14.48
C GLY A 121 14.23 -5.36 -14.81
N MET A 122 15.45 -5.40 -15.32
CA MET A 122 16.10 -4.25 -15.94
C MET A 122 15.28 -3.88 -17.17
N PRO A 123 14.88 -2.60 -17.37
CA PRO A 123 14.14 -2.21 -18.57
C PRO A 123 14.92 -2.65 -19.81
N ASP A 124 14.22 -3.19 -20.82
CA ASP A 124 14.86 -3.78 -22.02
C ASP A 124 15.86 -2.81 -22.69
N GLU A 125 15.63 -1.49 -22.58
CA GLU A 125 16.53 -0.44 -23.07
C GLU A 125 17.96 -0.48 -22.47
N LEU A 126 18.10 -1.06 -21.28
CA LEU A 126 19.38 -1.17 -20.57
C LEU A 126 20.01 -2.56 -20.72
N ILE A 127 19.33 -3.50 -21.37
CA ILE A 127 19.93 -4.78 -21.77
C ILE A 127 20.85 -4.44 -22.95
N LYS A 128 22.17 -4.46 -22.70
CA LYS A 128 23.13 -4.45 -23.81
C LYS A 128 22.95 -5.76 -24.55
N ASP A 129 22.52 -5.70 -25.81
CA ASP A 129 22.66 -6.80 -26.74
C ASP A 129 24.16 -7.08 -26.88
N ASP A 130 24.69 -7.98 -26.05
CA ASP A 130 26.04 -8.49 -26.22
C ASP A 130 25.95 -9.47 -27.40
N ASP A 131 26.15 -8.92 -28.60
CA ASP A 131 26.21 -9.65 -29.84
C ASP A 131 27.17 -10.84 -29.70
N MET A 132 26.63 -12.05 -29.89
CA MET A 132 27.43 -13.23 -30.21
C MET A 132 28.33 -12.94 -31.41
N LYS A 133 29.64 -12.85 -31.20
CA LYS A 133 30.67 -13.27 -32.16
C LYS A 133 32.06 -13.29 -31.51
N ASP A 134 32.57 -14.49 -31.20
CA ASP A 134 33.61 -15.08 -32.05
C ASP A 134 33.78 -16.57 -31.77
N SER A 135 33.97 -17.30 -32.86
CA SER A 135 34.23 -18.73 -32.91
C SER A 135 35.66 -19.01 -32.46
N SER A 136 35.88 -19.84 -31.44
CA SER A 136 37.15 -20.56 -31.30
C SER A 136 36.98 -21.83 -30.48
N LYS A 137 37.23 -22.96 -31.14
CA LYS A 137 37.29 -24.32 -30.57
C LYS A 137 38.27 -24.36 -29.39
N GLY A 138 37.84 -24.91 -28.25
CA GLY A 138 38.69 -25.31 -27.14
C GLY A 138 38.37 -26.74 -26.71
N THR A 139 39.29 -27.66 -26.96
CA THR A 139 39.17 -29.11 -26.79
C THR A 139 39.01 -29.52 -25.32
N LEU A 140 38.10 -30.47 -25.04
CA LEU A 140 38.00 -31.19 -23.76
C LEU A 140 39.20 -32.13 -23.60
N SER A 141 40.01 -31.94 -22.55
CA SER A 141 40.95 -32.96 -22.07
C SER A 141 40.38 -33.62 -20.81
N HIS A 142 40.06 -34.91 -20.94
CA HIS A 142 39.79 -35.78 -19.80
C HIS A 142 41.10 -36.04 -19.04
N SER A 143 41.01 -36.08 -17.71
CA SER A 143 41.96 -36.75 -16.81
C SER A 143 41.17 -37.46 -15.73
#